data_AF-F4S553-F1
#
_entry.id   AF-F4S553-F1
#
_cell.length_a   1.000
_cell.length_b   1.000
_cell.length_c   1.000
_cell.angle_alpha   90.00
_cell.angle_beta   90.00
_cell.angle_gamma   90.00
#
_symmetry.space_group_name_H-M   'P 1'
#
loop_
_entity.id
_entity.type
_entity.pdbx_description
1 polymer ?
#
loop_
_entity_poly.entity_id
_entity_poly.type
_entity_poly.pdbx_seq_one_letter_code
_entity_poly.pdbx_strand_id
1 'polypeptide(L)'
;MCIKSYTFTPSIILVIWCLVFMVVQANWDEATGFVHDYNVSPAWLSKNPPKSCSKSIQLAECSHNTRNAYPNVQFMAIFTVDHSKDTFYGCSYGACCYFSQFPPVSALVSNPTNSHIFVWHNLGGFKGKGTNPIANPQTGVFGWEDGKTGKYMDGTPNRATYTPAHDKDFPGFKLPPAWPATMPMPAQKNVQPSCGKPGEPNKDPNPTGAPGKGGAKPNGGAAQSKPNNPTPAKKPSRRRM
;
A
#
# COMPACT_ATOMS: atom_id res chain seq x y z
N MET A 1 -57.67 36.56 -26.33
CA MET A 1 -56.50 36.41 -25.45
C MET A 1 -56.36 34.94 -25.13
N CYS A 2 -55.33 34.27 -25.67
CA CYS A 2 -55.14 32.82 -25.57
C CYS A 2 -53.87 32.58 -24.76
N ILE A 3 -54.01 32.07 -23.53
CA ILE A 3 -52.89 31.81 -22.63
C ILE A 3 -52.37 30.41 -22.96
N LYS A 4 -51.22 30.33 -23.65
CA LYS A 4 -50.49 29.08 -23.85
C LYS A 4 -49.81 28.69 -22.52
N SER A 5 -50.26 27.58 -21.94
CA SER A 5 -49.61 26.95 -20.80
C SER A 5 -48.37 26.20 -21.29
N TYR A 6 -47.19 26.60 -20.82
CA TYR A 6 -45.93 25.87 -21.02
C TYR A 6 -45.82 24.78 -19.95
N THR A 7 -45.92 23.51 -20.34
CA THR A 7 -45.52 22.39 -19.50
C THR A 7 -44.01 22.21 -19.59
N PHE A 8 -43.32 22.56 -18.52
CA PHE A 8 -41.89 22.31 -18.34
C PHE A 8 -41.69 20.84 -17.95
N THR A 9 -41.32 19.99 -18.90
CA THR A 9 -40.82 18.64 -18.61
C THR A 9 -39.42 18.75 -18.02
N PRO A 10 -39.16 18.33 -16.76
CA PRO A 10 -37.81 18.26 -16.26
C PRO A 10 -37.11 17.09 -16.93
N SER A 11 -36.09 17.40 -17.75
CA SER A 11 -35.19 16.41 -18.34
C SER A 11 -34.53 15.56 -17.25
N ILE A 12 -34.96 14.31 -17.15
CA ILE A 12 -34.35 13.21 -16.37
C ILE A 12 -33.02 12.75 -17.01
N ILE A 13 -32.39 13.58 -17.84
CA ILE A 13 -31.17 13.27 -18.57
C ILE A 13 -30.06 14.15 -17.99
N LEU A 14 -29.04 13.50 -17.40
CA LEU A 14 -27.77 14.03 -16.87
C LEU A 14 -27.64 14.25 -15.34
N VAL A 15 -28.42 13.55 -14.52
CA VAL A 15 -28.00 13.23 -13.13
C VAL A 15 -26.99 12.06 -13.09
N ILE A 16 -26.69 11.44 -14.25
CA ILE A 16 -25.75 10.30 -14.40
C ILE A 16 -24.27 10.76 -14.51
N TRP A 17 -23.97 12.04 -14.34
CA TRP A 17 -22.60 12.57 -14.41
C TRP A 17 -22.02 13.03 -13.05
N CYS A 18 -22.58 12.54 -11.94
CA CYS A 18 -22.15 12.90 -10.57
C CYS A 18 -21.75 11.72 -9.66
N LEU A 19 -21.58 10.49 -10.18
CA LEU A 19 -21.23 9.31 -9.37
C LEU A 19 -19.96 8.58 -9.83
N VAL A 20 -18.91 9.34 -10.17
CA VAL A 20 -17.55 8.77 -10.22
C VAL A 20 -16.60 9.70 -9.45
N PHE A 21 -16.98 10.05 -8.22
CA PHE A 21 -15.96 10.30 -7.21
C PHE A 21 -15.40 8.92 -6.85
N MET A 22 -14.43 8.44 -7.63
CA MET A 22 -13.52 7.40 -7.15
C MET A 22 -12.76 8.03 -5.99
N VAL A 23 -13.32 7.91 -4.78
CA VAL A 23 -12.48 7.91 -3.59
C VAL A 23 -11.49 6.80 -3.88
N VAL A 24 -10.23 7.17 -4.15
CA VAL A 24 -9.14 6.23 -4.37
C VAL A 24 -8.91 5.53 -3.02
N GLN A 25 -9.77 4.56 -2.74
CA GLN A 25 -9.60 3.62 -1.66
C GLN A 25 -8.50 2.67 -2.11
N ALA A 26 -7.60 2.36 -1.19
CA ALA A 26 -6.69 1.23 -1.30
C ALA A 26 -7.43 0.00 -1.84
N ASN A 27 -7.02 -0.55 -2.98
CA ASN A 27 -7.52 -1.85 -3.44
C ASN A 27 -6.59 -2.94 -2.92
N TRP A 28 -7.14 -3.93 -2.24
CA TRP A 28 -6.38 -5.10 -1.81
C TRP A 28 -6.10 -5.97 -3.03
N ASP A 29 -4.94 -5.71 -3.62
CA ASP A 29 -4.41 -6.34 -4.83
C ASP A 29 -2.90 -6.50 -4.62
N GLU A 30 -2.50 -7.74 -4.34
CA GLU A 30 -1.17 -8.08 -3.89
C GLU A 30 -0.17 -8.09 -5.06
N ALA A 31 1.03 -7.56 -4.84
CA ALA A 31 2.12 -7.63 -5.79
C ALA A 31 2.40 -9.09 -6.20
N THR A 32 2.61 -9.27 -7.48
CA THR A 32 2.92 -10.56 -8.11
C THR A 32 4.42 -10.85 -8.15
N GLY A 33 5.24 -9.79 -8.10
CA GLY A 33 6.67 -9.91 -7.98
C GLY A 33 7.32 -8.73 -7.26
N PHE A 34 8.58 -8.91 -6.89
CA PHE A 34 9.36 -7.92 -6.14
C PHE A 34 10.83 -7.91 -6.56
N VAL A 35 11.51 -6.80 -6.28
CA VAL A 35 12.96 -6.66 -6.32
C VAL A 35 13.36 -5.77 -5.15
N HIS A 36 13.96 -6.36 -4.12
CA HIS A 36 14.51 -5.64 -2.97
C HIS A 36 15.88 -5.07 -3.27
N ASP A 37 16.25 -3.98 -2.59
CA ASP A 37 17.59 -3.39 -2.66
C ASP A 37 17.91 -2.74 -4.02
N TYR A 38 16.86 -2.36 -4.75
CA TYR A 38 16.98 -1.63 -6.01
C TYR A 38 16.00 -0.45 -6.06
N ASN A 39 16.40 0.56 -6.80
CA ASN A 39 15.56 1.65 -7.28
C ASN A 39 15.59 1.66 -8.81
N VAL A 40 14.94 2.64 -9.42
CA VAL A 40 14.98 2.91 -10.85
C VAL A 40 15.86 4.14 -11.10
N SER A 41 16.61 4.12 -12.20
CA SER A 41 17.55 5.18 -12.55
C SER A 41 16.87 6.57 -12.59
N PRO A 42 17.57 7.64 -12.14
CA PRO A 42 17.03 9.01 -12.19
C PRO A 42 16.59 9.45 -13.59
N ALA A 43 17.30 9.01 -14.63
CA ALA A 43 16.98 9.33 -16.02
C ALA A 43 15.64 8.72 -16.49
N TRP A 44 15.26 7.55 -15.95
CA TRP A 44 13.95 6.98 -16.24
C TRP A 44 12.86 7.66 -15.40
N LEU A 45 13.12 7.91 -14.12
CA LEU A 45 12.18 8.57 -13.21
C LEU A 45 11.80 9.99 -13.66
N SER A 46 12.76 10.76 -14.19
CA SER A 46 12.49 12.12 -14.69
C SER A 46 11.55 12.12 -15.89
N LYS A 47 11.58 11.06 -16.72
CA LYS A 47 10.71 10.90 -17.89
C LYS A 47 9.37 10.24 -17.54
N ASN A 48 9.31 9.50 -16.44
CA ASN A 48 8.18 8.70 -16.03
C ASN A 48 7.84 8.99 -14.55
N PRO A 49 7.29 10.17 -14.24
CA PRO A 49 6.94 10.52 -12.88
C PRO A 49 5.85 9.58 -12.32
N PRO A 50 5.86 9.31 -11.00
CA PRO A 50 4.81 8.52 -10.37
C PRO A 50 3.46 9.24 -10.53
N LYS A 51 2.38 8.45 -10.60
CA LYS A 51 1.03 8.98 -10.69
C LYS A 51 0.50 9.43 -9.33
N SER A 52 0.95 8.76 -8.27
CA SER A 52 0.66 9.12 -6.89
C SER A 52 1.76 8.57 -5.97
N CYS A 53 1.84 9.10 -4.76
CA CYS A 53 2.68 8.56 -3.71
C CYS A 53 1.96 8.61 -2.35
N SER A 54 2.15 7.57 -1.55
CA SER A 54 1.78 7.53 -0.13
C SER A 54 3.03 7.76 0.73
N LYS A 55 2.90 8.44 1.86
CA LYS A 55 4.01 8.71 2.80
C LYS A 55 3.73 8.06 4.13
N SER A 56 4.79 7.66 4.83
CA SER A 56 4.73 7.02 6.15
C SER A 56 3.87 5.75 6.18
N ILE A 57 3.90 4.97 5.10
CA ILE A 57 3.24 3.66 5.05
C ILE A 57 4.26 2.54 5.26
N GLN A 58 3.77 1.36 5.62
CA GLN A 58 4.63 0.18 5.71
C GLN A 58 5.03 -0.31 4.32
N LEU A 59 6.22 -0.91 4.24
CA LEU A 59 6.65 -1.65 3.07
C LEU A 59 5.64 -2.76 2.70
N ALA A 60 5.11 -3.45 3.71
CA ALA A 60 4.07 -4.46 3.52
C ALA A 60 2.78 -3.86 2.94
N GLU A 61 2.37 -2.66 3.37
CA GLU A 61 1.18 -1.99 2.82
C GLU A 61 1.39 -1.63 1.34
N CYS A 62 2.59 -1.17 0.98
CA CYS A 62 2.97 -0.84 -0.40
C CYS A 62 2.89 -2.06 -1.33
N SER A 63 3.24 -3.26 -0.86
CA SER A 63 3.22 -4.50 -1.65
C SER A 63 1.86 -5.20 -1.69
N HIS A 64 0.99 -4.96 -0.70
CA HIS A 64 -0.30 -5.64 -0.61
C HIS A 64 -1.42 -4.95 -1.39
N ASN A 65 -1.21 -3.70 -1.80
CA ASN A 65 -2.28 -2.91 -2.34
C ASN A 65 -1.90 -2.11 -3.58
N THR A 66 -2.90 -1.87 -4.43
CA THR A 66 -2.82 -0.86 -5.47
C THR A 66 -3.45 0.45 -4.97
N ARG A 67 -2.90 1.57 -5.46
CA ARG A 67 -3.42 2.93 -5.20
C ARG A 67 -3.80 3.66 -6.48
N ASN A 68 -3.29 3.26 -7.64
CA ASN A 68 -3.80 3.81 -8.90
C ASN A 68 -4.81 2.85 -9.52
N ALA A 69 -5.78 3.42 -10.24
CA ALA A 69 -6.78 2.72 -11.02
C ALA A 69 -6.84 3.30 -12.44
N TYR A 70 -7.66 2.70 -13.30
CA TYR A 70 -7.91 3.21 -14.65
C TYR A 70 -8.27 4.71 -14.68
N PRO A 71 -7.71 5.49 -15.63
CA PRO A 71 -6.88 5.07 -16.77
C PRO A 71 -5.38 4.91 -16.45
N ASN A 72 -4.94 5.18 -15.22
CA ASN A 72 -3.54 5.17 -14.83
C ASN A 72 -3.18 3.91 -14.04
N VAL A 73 -3.45 2.73 -14.61
CA VAL A 73 -3.26 1.44 -13.93
C VAL A 73 -1.85 1.29 -13.35
N GLN A 74 -1.76 0.76 -12.13
CA GLN A 74 -0.49 0.53 -11.43
C GLN A 74 0.22 -0.71 -11.96
N PHE A 75 1.40 -0.55 -12.56
CA PHE A 75 2.24 -1.68 -12.97
C PHE A 75 3.35 -1.98 -11.97
N MET A 76 3.85 -0.94 -11.32
CA MET A 76 4.86 -1.08 -10.28
C MET A 76 4.70 -0.01 -9.20
N ALA A 77 5.34 -0.26 -8.07
CA ALA A 77 5.58 0.72 -7.03
C ALA A 77 7.05 0.71 -6.63
N ILE A 78 7.59 1.88 -6.28
CA ILE A 78 8.90 2.03 -5.67
C ILE A 78 8.67 2.48 -4.23
N PHE A 79 9.15 1.69 -3.29
CA PHE A 79 9.21 2.04 -1.88
C PHE A 79 10.58 2.61 -1.55
N THR A 80 10.62 3.77 -0.89
CA THR A 80 11.82 4.39 -0.35
C THR A 80 11.74 4.39 1.16
N VAL A 81 12.72 3.78 1.82
CA VAL A 81 12.76 3.56 3.27
C VAL A 81 13.04 4.86 4.02
N ASP A 82 12.32 5.08 5.12
CA ASP A 82 12.56 6.09 6.13
C ASP A 82 13.20 5.42 7.37
N HIS A 83 14.53 5.44 7.40
CA HIS A 83 15.30 4.79 8.47
C HIS A 83 15.11 5.40 9.87
N SER A 84 14.40 6.52 10.00
CA SER A 84 14.00 7.02 11.33
C SER A 84 12.96 6.13 12.01
N LYS A 85 12.35 5.19 11.28
CA LYS A 85 11.27 4.30 11.71
C LYS A 85 11.65 2.81 11.69
N ASP A 86 12.93 2.48 11.60
CA ASP A 86 13.38 1.08 11.53
C ASP A 86 13.03 0.25 12.78
N THR A 87 12.72 0.90 13.91
CA THR A 87 12.34 0.24 15.17
C THR A 87 10.83 0.16 15.40
N PHE A 88 10.01 0.65 14.47
CA PHE A 88 8.55 0.63 14.57
C PHE A 88 7.99 -0.75 14.21
N TYR A 89 6.84 -1.10 14.78
CA TYR A 89 6.13 -2.33 14.40
C TYR A 89 5.75 -2.31 12.91
N GLY A 90 6.06 -3.38 12.19
CA GLY A 90 5.77 -3.45 10.75
C GLY A 90 6.76 -2.69 9.88
N CYS A 91 7.91 -2.29 10.43
CA CYS A 91 9.01 -1.75 9.65
C CYS A 91 9.33 -2.64 8.44
N SER A 92 9.86 -2.10 7.34
CA SER A 92 10.24 -0.70 7.14
C SER A 92 9.03 0.22 6.87
N TYR A 93 9.13 1.47 7.31
CA TYR A 93 8.23 2.56 6.89
C TYR A 93 8.90 3.44 5.86
N GLY A 94 8.10 4.17 5.07
CA GLY A 94 8.66 4.96 3.99
C GLY A 94 7.63 5.66 3.11
N ALA A 95 8.10 6.10 1.96
CA ALA A 95 7.26 6.59 0.88
C ALA A 95 7.10 5.50 -0.18
N CYS A 96 5.87 5.26 -0.65
CA CYS A 96 5.58 4.34 -1.74
C CYS A 96 5.01 5.15 -2.91
N CYS A 97 5.69 5.13 -4.05
CA CYS A 97 5.29 5.85 -5.25
C CYS A 97 4.86 4.86 -6.34
N TYR A 98 3.70 5.11 -6.95
CA TYR A 98 3.02 4.17 -7.84
C TYR A 98 3.06 4.65 -9.28
N PHE A 99 3.42 3.76 -10.20
CA PHE A 99 3.71 4.11 -11.60
C PHE A 99 2.76 3.37 -12.55
N SER A 100 2.33 4.08 -13.59
CA SER A 100 1.59 3.49 -14.72
C SER A 100 2.48 3.25 -15.94
N GLN A 101 3.79 3.30 -15.72
CA GLN A 101 4.86 3.04 -16.68
C GLN A 101 5.75 1.98 -16.06
N PHE A 102 6.27 1.07 -16.87
CA PHE A 102 7.09 -0.03 -16.41
C PHE A 102 8.49 0.07 -17.03
N PRO A 103 9.56 0.17 -16.22
CA PRO A 103 10.91 0.35 -16.73
C PRO A 103 11.44 -0.94 -17.36
N PRO A 104 12.41 -0.87 -18.29
CA PRO A 104 13.21 -2.05 -18.63
C PRO A 104 14.10 -2.43 -17.43
N VAL A 105 14.46 -3.72 -17.33
CA VAL A 105 15.33 -4.22 -16.24
C VAL A 105 16.71 -3.52 -16.20
N SER A 106 17.19 -3.03 -17.34
CA SER A 106 18.45 -2.27 -17.46
C SER A 106 18.39 -0.88 -16.80
N ALA A 107 17.20 -0.38 -16.46
CA ALA A 107 17.04 0.87 -15.74
C ALA A 107 17.09 0.69 -14.22
N LEU A 108 17.18 -0.55 -13.71
CA LEU A 108 17.30 -0.82 -12.28
C LEU A 108 18.70 -0.43 -11.78
N VAL A 109 18.75 0.22 -10.63
CA VAL A 109 19.99 0.64 -9.97
C VAL A 109 20.01 0.10 -8.55
N SER A 110 21.13 -0.47 -8.14
CA SER A 110 21.29 -0.98 -6.76
C SER A 110 21.09 0.15 -5.77
N ASN A 111 20.25 -0.07 -4.76
CA ASN A 111 20.03 0.85 -3.64
C ASN A 111 19.72 0.05 -2.36
N PRO A 112 20.73 -0.65 -1.80
CA PRO A 112 20.54 -1.58 -0.70
C PRO A 112 19.90 -0.93 0.52
N THR A 113 18.92 -1.63 1.10
CA THR A 113 18.10 -1.25 2.27
C THR A 113 17.31 0.05 2.17
N ASN A 114 17.53 0.85 1.13
CA ASN A 114 16.93 2.17 0.96
C ASN A 114 15.73 2.13 0.00
N SER A 115 15.69 1.15 -0.91
CA SER A 115 14.58 1.03 -1.86
C SER A 115 14.23 -0.41 -2.23
N HIS A 116 12.95 -0.60 -2.51
CA HIS A 116 12.38 -1.87 -2.94
C HIS A 116 11.33 -1.61 -4.01
N ILE A 117 11.24 -2.49 -5.00
CA ILE A 117 10.30 -2.40 -6.11
C ILE A 117 9.30 -3.54 -6.00
N PHE A 118 8.02 -3.22 -6.18
CA PHE A 118 6.93 -4.19 -6.26
C PHE A 118 6.26 -4.11 -7.62
N VAL A 119 5.81 -5.25 -8.14
CA VAL A 119 5.36 -5.41 -9.52
C VAL A 119 4.04 -6.18 -9.56
N TRP A 120 3.10 -5.69 -10.36
CA TRP A 120 1.77 -6.29 -10.56
C TRP A 120 1.65 -6.99 -11.92
N HIS A 121 0.56 -7.75 -12.09
CA HIS A 121 0.20 -8.44 -13.33
C HIS A 121 1.24 -9.44 -13.86
N ASN A 122 2.07 -10.01 -12.98
CA ASN A 122 3.18 -10.90 -13.32
C ASN A 122 4.16 -10.28 -14.33
N LEU A 123 4.33 -8.96 -14.30
CA LEU A 123 5.25 -8.25 -15.21
C LEU A 123 6.73 -8.51 -14.88
N GLY A 124 7.03 -9.16 -13.76
CA GLY A 124 8.35 -9.72 -13.47
C GLY A 124 8.80 -9.55 -12.03
N GLY A 125 10.12 -9.65 -11.83
CA GLY A 125 10.73 -9.70 -10.51
C GLY A 125 10.72 -11.11 -9.93
N PHE A 126 11.15 -11.24 -8.68
CA PHE A 126 11.06 -12.50 -7.95
C PHE A 126 9.61 -12.76 -7.55
N LYS A 127 9.15 -14.00 -7.67
CA LYS A 127 7.74 -14.36 -7.43
C LYS A 127 7.30 -14.08 -6.00
N GLY A 128 6.17 -13.41 -5.85
CA GLY A 128 5.54 -13.13 -4.55
C GLY A 128 5.53 -11.64 -4.21
N LYS A 129 5.13 -11.33 -2.97
CA LYS A 129 5.01 -9.94 -2.49
C LYS A 129 6.31 -9.34 -1.99
N GLY A 130 7.29 -10.17 -1.61
CA GLY A 130 8.53 -9.73 -0.99
C GLY A 130 8.37 -9.22 0.44
N THR A 131 7.24 -9.44 1.11
CA THR A 131 7.01 -8.87 2.45
C THR A 131 6.27 -9.84 3.37
N ASN A 132 6.35 -9.56 4.67
CA ASN A 132 5.41 -10.09 5.66
C ASN A 132 4.02 -9.46 5.47
N PRO A 133 2.97 -9.96 6.15
CA PRO A 133 1.68 -9.27 6.20
C PRO A 133 1.80 -7.86 6.80
N ILE A 134 0.79 -7.01 6.56
CA ILE A 134 0.72 -5.68 7.16
C ILE A 134 0.60 -5.83 8.68
N ALA A 135 1.42 -5.12 9.44
CA ALA A 135 1.37 -5.15 10.90
C ALA A 135 0.56 -3.97 11.46
N ASN A 136 -0.03 -4.16 12.62
CA ASN A 136 -0.64 -3.11 13.39
C ASN A 136 0.47 -2.16 13.90
N PRO A 137 0.44 -0.86 13.58
CA PRO A 137 1.49 0.06 13.99
C PRO A 137 1.63 0.22 15.52
N GLN A 138 0.60 -0.13 16.29
CA GLN A 138 0.61 -0.02 17.75
C GLN A 138 0.97 -1.33 18.45
N THR A 139 0.57 -2.47 17.90
CA THR A 139 0.70 -3.78 18.59
C THR A 139 1.66 -4.75 17.91
N GLY A 140 1.98 -4.54 16.63
CA GLY A 140 2.76 -5.48 15.83
C GLY A 140 2.00 -6.77 15.47
N VAL A 141 0.69 -6.85 15.76
CA VAL A 141 -0.17 -7.93 15.29
C VAL A 141 -0.26 -7.86 13.77
N PHE A 142 -0.05 -8.99 13.09
CA PHE A 142 -0.24 -9.07 11.64
C PHE A 142 -1.71 -9.16 11.27
N GLY A 143 -2.03 -8.62 10.10
CA GLY A 143 -3.38 -8.41 9.64
C GLY A 143 -3.45 -8.05 8.16
N TRP A 144 -4.55 -7.42 7.76
CA TRP A 144 -4.81 -7.02 6.38
C TRP A 144 -5.65 -5.75 6.31
N GLU A 145 -5.63 -5.10 5.16
CA GLU A 145 -6.58 -4.03 4.83
C GLU A 145 -7.77 -4.61 4.07
N ASP A 146 -8.98 -4.26 4.49
CA ASP A 146 -10.18 -4.61 3.74
C ASP A 146 -10.19 -3.89 2.38
N GLY A 147 -10.35 -4.66 1.29
CA GLY A 147 -10.27 -4.11 -0.07
C GLY A 147 -11.42 -3.18 -0.46
N LYS A 148 -12.48 -3.06 0.35
CA LYS A 148 -13.59 -2.13 0.09
C LYS A 148 -13.48 -0.83 0.88
N THR A 149 -12.95 -0.89 2.09
CA THR A 149 -12.92 0.23 3.04
C THR A 149 -11.51 0.77 3.31
N GLY A 150 -10.47 0.04 2.89
CA GLY A 150 -9.07 0.33 3.25
C GLY A 150 -8.78 0.22 4.75
N LYS A 151 -9.71 -0.31 5.56
CA LYS A 151 -9.54 -0.40 7.00
C LYS A 151 -8.67 -1.60 7.36
N TYR A 152 -7.65 -1.35 8.17
CA TYR A 152 -6.82 -2.40 8.75
C TYR A 152 -7.56 -3.24 9.80
N MET A 153 -7.32 -4.56 9.79
CA MET A 153 -7.83 -5.54 10.74
C MET A 153 -6.74 -6.52 11.17
N ASP A 154 -6.64 -6.75 12.47
CA ASP A 154 -5.77 -7.77 13.06
C ASP A 154 -6.26 -9.18 12.70
N GLY A 155 -5.32 -10.10 12.45
CA GLY A 155 -5.58 -11.54 12.37
C GLY A 155 -5.50 -12.13 10.97
N THR A 156 -6.25 -13.22 10.76
CA THR A 156 -6.21 -13.97 9.49
C THR A 156 -7.03 -13.25 8.43
N PRO A 157 -6.47 -12.98 7.24
CA PRO A 157 -7.18 -12.22 6.23
C PRO A 157 -8.47 -12.87 5.74
N ASN A 158 -9.59 -12.14 5.82
CA ASN A 158 -10.83 -12.52 5.12
C ASN A 158 -10.77 -12.06 3.67
N ARG A 159 -10.51 -12.99 2.74
CA ARG A 159 -10.32 -12.70 1.32
C ARG A 159 -11.60 -12.42 0.52
N ALA A 160 -12.76 -12.28 1.16
CA ALA A 160 -14.00 -11.95 0.46
C ALA A 160 -13.96 -10.58 -0.28
N THR A 161 -13.06 -9.68 0.11
CA THR A 161 -12.87 -8.34 -0.50
C THR A 161 -11.55 -8.20 -1.25
N TYR A 162 -10.81 -9.30 -1.41
CA TYR A 162 -9.57 -9.33 -2.18
C TYR A 162 -9.88 -9.31 -3.69
N THR A 163 -9.26 -8.37 -4.43
CA THR A 163 -9.55 -8.15 -5.85
C THR A 163 -8.26 -8.18 -6.67
N PRO A 164 -7.71 -9.38 -6.95
CA PRO A 164 -6.46 -9.51 -7.70
C PRO A 164 -6.64 -9.07 -9.15
N ALA A 165 -5.67 -8.29 -9.65
CA ALA A 165 -5.65 -7.83 -11.04
C ALA A 165 -6.99 -7.22 -11.49
N HIS A 166 -7.64 -6.45 -10.60
CA HIS A 166 -8.94 -5.84 -10.84
C HIS A 166 -8.96 -4.96 -12.10
N ASP A 167 -7.80 -4.43 -12.50
CA ASP A 167 -7.67 -3.61 -13.70
C ASP A 167 -7.82 -4.36 -15.03
N LYS A 168 -7.74 -5.70 -15.03
CA LYS A 168 -7.77 -6.51 -16.26
C LYS A 168 -9.07 -6.38 -17.05
N ASP A 169 -10.14 -5.95 -16.38
CA ASP A 169 -11.48 -5.85 -16.95
C ASP A 169 -11.77 -4.46 -17.55
N PHE A 170 -10.82 -3.52 -17.49
CA PHE A 170 -11.00 -2.20 -18.07
C PHE A 170 -10.87 -2.20 -19.60
N PRO A 171 -11.78 -1.53 -20.34
CA PRO A 171 -11.69 -1.43 -21.79
C PRO A 171 -10.38 -0.80 -22.26
N GLY A 172 -9.71 -1.45 -23.22
CA GLY A 172 -8.45 -0.96 -23.79
C GLY A 172 -7.21 -1.16 -22.90
N PHE A 173 -7.35 -1.83 -21.75
CA PHE A 173 -6.22 -2.21 -20.91
C PHE A 173 -5.22 -3.07 -21.69
N LYS A 174 -3.95 -2.68 -21.64
CA LYS A 174 -2.83 -3.40 -22.25
C LYS A 174 -1.67 -3.44 -21.28
N LEU A 175 -1.04 -4.61 -21.19
CA LEU A 175 0.16 -4.79 -20.39
C LEU A 175 1.40 -4.29 -21.14
N PRO A 176 2.34 -3.62 -20.44
CA PRO A 176 3.65 -3.31 -21.01
C PRO A 176 4.49 -4.60 -21.18
N PRO A 177 5.63 -4.53 -21.89
CA PRO A 177 6.58 -5.63 -21.93
C PRO A 177 7.03 -6.03 -20.52
N ALA A 178 6.98 -7.33 -20.21
CA ALA A 178 7.45 -7.88 -18.95
C ALA A 178 8.99 -7.90 -18.86
N TRP A 179 9.53 -7.89 -17.65
CA TRP A 179 10.92 -8.25 -17.38
C TRP A 179 11.18 -9.73 -17.71
N PRO A 180 12.46 -10.11 -17.92
CA PRO A 180 12.81 -11.51 -18.15
C PRO A 180 12.46 -12.39 -16.95
N ALA A 181 12.08 -13.64 -17.23
CA ALA A 181 11.79 -14.63 -16.19
C ALA A 181 13.01 -14.94 -15.30
N THR A 182 14.22 -14.88 -15.88
CA THR A 182 15.48 -14.95 -15.13
C THR A 182 16.01 -13.54 -14.94
N MET A 183 15.96 -13.05 -13.70
CA MET A 183 16.44 -11.73 -13.35
C MET A 183 17.98 -11.68 -13.38
N PRO A 184 18.60 -10.60 -13.87
CA PRO A 184 20.05 -10.46 -13.94
C PRO A 184 20.66 -10.03 -12.58
N MET A 185 20.19 -10.63 -11.49
CA MET A 185 20.63 -10.35 -10.12
C MET A 185 20.45 -11.59 -9.24
N PRO A 186 21.14 -11.68 -8.09
CA PRO A 186 21.02 -12.83 -7.20
C PRO A 186 19.58 -13.10 -6.76
N ALA A 187 19.25 -14.38 -6.59
CA ALA A 187 17.92 -14.80 -6.15
C ALA A 187 17.58 -14.17 -4.78
N GLN A 188 16.36 -13.65 -4.66
CA GLN A 188 15.87 -13.05 -3.43
C GLN A 188 14.79 -13.91 -2.78
N LYS A 189 14.78 -13.93 -1.44
CA LYS A 189 13.77 -14.63 -0.66
C LYS A 189 12.50 -13.78 -0.60
N ASN A 190 11.34 -14.43 -0.71
CA ASN A 190 10.03 -13.80 -0.55
C ASN A 190 9.73 -13.58 0.95
N VAL A 191 10.47 -12.66 1.56
CA VAL A 191 10.40 -12.31 2.99
C VAL A 191 10.62 -10.80 3.14
N GLN A 192 10.13 -10.23 4.24
CA GLN A 192 10.39 -8.82 4.59
C GLN A 192 11.89 -8.49 4.53
N PRO A 193 12.30 -7.42 3.83
CA PRO A 193 13.62 -6.82 3.95
C PRO A 193 13.97 -6.47 5.39
N SER A 194 15.28 -6.40 5.66
CA SER A 194 15.79 -5.99 6.97
C SER A 194 15.30 -4.58 7.34
N CYS A 195 14.82 -4.42 8.57
CA CYS A 195 14.61 -3.10 9.15
C CYS A 195 15.94 -2.59 9.69
N GLY A 196 16.67 -1.81 8.88
CA GLY A 196 17.97 -1.30 9.26
C GLY A 196 18.74 -0.79 8.06
N LYS A 197 19.82 -0.06 8.33
CA LYS A 197 20.73 0.43 7.29
C LYS A 197 21.64 -0.70 6.78
N PRO A 198 22.37 -0.50 5.66
CA PRO A 198 23.28 -1.51 5.15
C PRO A 198 24.33 -1.89 6.21
N GLY A 199 24.44 -3.18 6.49
CA GLY A 199 25.36 -3.73 7.50
C GLY A 199 24.87 -3.69 8.94
N GLU A 200 23.70 -3.10 9.22
CA GLU A 200 23.10 -3.15 10.55
C GLU A 200 22.32 -4.46 10.78
N PRO A 201 22.20 -4.94 12.04
CA PRO A 201 21.29 -6.02 12.38
C PRO A 201 19.84 -5.68 12.01
N ASN A 202 19.06 -6.70 11.65
CA ASN A 202 17.63 -6.54 11.43
C ASN A 202 16.91 -6.14 12.73
N LYS A 203 16.22 -5.00 12.71
CA LYS A 203 15.46 -4.44 13.85
C LYS A 203 13.98 -4.84 13.83
N ASP A 204 13.54 -5.65 12.86
CA ASP A 204 12.15 -6.13 12.79
C ASP A 204 11.78 -6.84 14.10
N PRO A 205 10.79 -6.32 14.86
CA PRO A 205 10.36 -6.94 16.10
C PRO A 205 9.64 -8.28 15.88
N ASN A 206 9.17 -8.59 14.66
CA ASN A 206 8.55 -9.87 14.33
C ASN A 206 8.95 -10.38 12.92
N PRO A 207 10.18 -10.86 12.75
CA PRO A 207 10.73 -11.23 11.44
C PRO A 207 10.07 -12.47 10.83
N THR A 208 9.27 -13.23 11.59
CA THR A 208 8.69 -14.50 11.16
C THR A 208 7.47 -14.38 10.26
N GLY A 209 6.79 -13.22 10.25
CA GLY A 209 5.62 -13.00 9.39
C GLY A 209 4.37 -13.81 9.75
N ALA A 210 4.32 -14.53 10.88
CA ALA A 210 3.24 -15.46 11.20
C ALA A 210 1.95 -14.74 11.69
N PRO A 211 0.80 -14.88 10.99
CA PRO A 211 -0.47 -14.26 11.39
C PRO A 211 -0.89 -14.60 12.82
N GLY A 212 -1.41 -13.62 13.57
CA GLY A 212 -1.93 -13.83 14.93
C GLY A 212 -0.90 -14.07 16.04
N LYS A 213 0.41 -14.01 15.76
CA LYS A 213 1.49 -14.13 16.77
C LYS A 213 2.21 -12.80 17.08
N GLY A 214 1.58 -11.66 16.86
CA GLY A 214 2.19 -10.35 17.14
C GLY A 214 2.00 -9.92 18.59
N GLY A 215 2.69 -10.61 19.50
CA GLY A 215 3.04 -10.06 20.80
C GLY A 215 4.52 -9.72 20.79
N ALA A 216 4.97 -8.94 19.82
CA ALA A 216 6.38 -8.59 19.71
C ALA A 216 6.72 -7.55 20.78
N LYS A 217 7.74 -7.82 21.62
CA LYS A 217 8.32 -6.79 22.49
C LYS A 217 9.15 -5.86 21.60
N PRO A 218 8.96 -4.54 21.65
CA PRO A 218 9.75 -3.64 20.85
C PRO A 218 11.21 -3.71 21.34
N ASN A 219 12.16 -3.83 20.42
CA ASN A 219 13.57 -3.67 20.75
C ASN A 219 13.81 -2.18 21.05
N GLY A 220 13.65 -1.78 22.31
CA GLY A 220 14.13 -0.50 22.86
C GLY A 220 13.48 0.79 22.34
N GLY A 221 12.53 0.73 21.40
CA GLY A 221 11.75 1.89 20.95
C GLY A 221 10.55 2.12 21.87
N ALA A 222 10.41 3.34 22.40
CA ALA A 222 9.32 3.75 23.26
C ALA A 222 7.96 3.23 22.75
N ALA A 223 7.34 2.34 23.51
CA ALA A 223 5.91 2.10 23.36
C ALA A 223 5.24 3.47 23.43
N GLN A 224 4.57 3.89 22.35
CA GLN A 224 3.76 5.10 22.43
C GLN A 224 2.77 4.88 23.57
N SER A 225 2.91 5.70 24.62
CA SER A 225 1.96 5.78 25.70
C SER A 225 0.58 6.03 25.08
N LYS A 226 -0.41 5.27 25.53
CA LYS A 226 -1.82 5.51 25.20
C LYS A 226 -2.10 7.01 25.34
N PRO A 227 -2.87 7.64 24.43
CA PRO A 227 -3.45 8.94 24.74
C PRO A 227 -4.27 8.74 26.02
N ASN A 228 -3.88 9.43 27.10
CA ASN A 228 -4.68 9.50 28.31
C ASN A 228 -5.99 10.18 27.92
N ASN A 229 -7.03 9.39 27.65
CA ASN A 229 -8.39 9.91 27.69
C ASN A 229 -8.64 10.38 29.13
N PRO A 230 -8.92 11.67 29.35
CA PRO A 230 -9.37 12.11 30.66
C PRO A 230 -10.66 11.37 30.99
N THR A 231 -10.66 10.64 32.10
CA THR A 231 -11.87 10.07 32.69
C THR A 231 -12.93 11.18 32.78
N PRO A 232 -14.18 10.96 32.32
CA PRO A 232 -15.23 11.95 32.51
C PRO A 232 -15.44 12.18 34.00
N ALA A 233 -15.23 13.41 34.45
CA ALA A 233 -15.53 13.81 35.82
C ALA A 233 -17.00 13.49 36.13
N LYS A 234 -17.24 12.74 37.21
CA LYS A 234 -18.59 12.51 37.76
C LYS A 234 -19.26 13.86 38.00
N LYS A 235 -20.34 14.15 37.27
CA LYS A 235 -21.25 15.25 37.62
C LYS A 235 -21.85 14.99 39.01
N PRO A 236 -21.82 15.96 39.95
CA PRO A 236 -22.51 15.81 41.21
C PRO A 236 -24.02 15.85 40.98
N SER A 237 -24.70 14.85 41.54
CA SER A 237 -26.15 14.71 41.63
C SER A 237 -26.77 15.93 42.32
N ARG A 238 -27.50 16.76 41.58
CA ARG A 238 -28.43 17.74 42.19
C ARG A 238 -29.64 16.98 42.73
N ARG A 239 -29.72 16.85 44.06
CA ARG A 239 -30.96 16.52 44.77
C ARG A 239 -31.95 17.67 44.58
N ARG A 240 -33.19 17.32 44.27
CA ARG A 240 -34.36 18.19 44.42
C ARG A 240 -34.54 18.51 45.90
N MET A 241 -34.61 19.80 46.22
CA MET A 241 -35.59 20.42 47.11
C MET A 241 -35.98 21.74 46.48
#